data_AF-A0A3B3Z9Y1-F1
#
_entry.id   AF-A0A3B3Z9Y1-F1
#
_cell.length_a   1.000
_cell.length_b   1.000
_cell.length_c   1.000
_cell.angle_alpha   90.00
_cell.angle_beta   90.00
_cell.angle_gamma   90.00
#
_symmetry.space_group_name_H-M   'P 1'
#
loop_
_entity.id
_entity.type
_entity.pdbx_description
1 polymer ?
#
loop_
_entity_poly.entity_id
_entity_poly.type
_entity_poly.pdbx_seq_one_letter_code
_entity_poly.pdbx_strand_id
1 'polypeptide(L)' 'SAAAPVLKNRRTLLERAEKFISDIYFTDCNLRGRLYGESCPVQLESFLSPKRISFTEACEQNFAPYKVGQTFGPT' A
#
# COMPACT_ATOMS: atom_id res chain seq x y z
N SER A 1 25.04 40.93 -11.86
CA SER A 1 24.29 40.25 -12.94
C SER A 1 23.06 39.63 -12.31
N ALA A 2 21.84 40.02 -12.73
CA ALA A 2 20.60 39.49 -12.15
C ALA A 2 20.27 38.13 -12.77
N ALA A 3 19.89 37.14 -11.96
CA ALA A 3 19.50 35.82 -12.44
C ALA A 3 18.28 35.93 -13.35
N ALA A 4 18.38 35.36 -14.56
CA ALA A 4 17.27 35.34 -15.51
C ALA A 4 16.06 34.60 -14.89
N PRO A 5 14.82 35.06 -15.12
CA PRO A 5 13.65 34.40 -14.59
C PRO A 5 13.51 33.00 -15.19
N VAL A 6 13.63 31.97 -14.34
CA VAL A 6 13.39 30.58 -14.74
C VAL A 6 11.88 30.38 -14.84
N LEU A 7 11.34 30.60 -16.04
CA LEU A 7 9.95 30.26 -16.35
C LEU A 7 9.79 28.73 -16.29
N LYS A 8 9.23 28.25 -15.18
CA LYS A 8 8.94 26.82 -15.02
C LYS A 8 7.71 26.48 -15.86
N ASN A 9 7.88 25.59 -16.84
CA ASN A 9 6.75 25.01 -17.55
C ASN A 9 5.85 24.28 -16.55
N ARG A 10 4.62 24.77 -16.36
CA ARG A 10 3.66 24.24 -15.37
C ARG A 10 3.35 22.76 -15.59
N ARG A 11 3.21 22.33 -16.85
CA ARG A 11 2.92 20.93 -17.18
C ARG A 11 4.07 20.01 -16.76
N THR A 12 5.30 20.38 -17.12
CA THR A 12 6.49 19.60 -16.74
C THR A 12 6.68 19.54 -15.23
N LEU A 13 6.37 20.61 -14.50
CA LEU A 13 6.47 20.64 -13.04
C LEU A 13 5.46 19.69 -12.39
N LEU A 14 4.21 19.68 -12.85
CA LEU A 14 3.18 18.78 -12.33
C LEU A 14 3.53 17.31 -12.60
N GLU A 15 3.90 16.97 -13.84
CA GLU A 15 4.28 15.59 -14.19
C GLU A 15 5.46 15.09 -13.33
N ARG A 16 6.44 15.97 -13.03
CA ARG A 16 7.56 15.61 -12.13
C ARG A 16 7.12 15.41 -10.69
N ALA A 17 6.23 16.25 -10.18
CA ALA A 17 5.72 16.13 -8.82
C ALA A 17 4.92 14.83 -8.66
N GLU A 18 4.06 14.50 -9.63
CA GLU A 18 3.28 13.26 -9.66
C GLU A 18 4.19 12.02 -9.68
N LYS A 19 5.22 12.01 -10.54
CA LYS A 19 6.19 10.92 -10.62
C LYS A 19 7.06 10.78 -9.37
N PHE A 20 7.29 11.87 -8.64
CA PHE A 20 8.10 11.86 -7.42
C PHE A 20 7.47 11.09 -6.25
N ILE A 21 6.14 10.97 -6.25
CA ILE A 21 5.37 10.25 -5.22
C ILE A 21 4.61 9.03 -5.78
N SER A 22 4.86 8.67 -7.03
CA SER A 22 4.16 7.59 -7.70
C SER A 22 4.46 6.24 -7.05
N ASP A 23 3.46 5.36 -7.06
CA ASP A 23 3.55 3.96 -6.69
C ASP A 23 4.03 3.05 -7.84
N ILE A 24 4.13 3.58 -9.07
CA ILE A 24 4.50 2.81 -10.27
C ILE A 24 5.74 3.34 -11.01
N TYR A 25 6.06 4.63 -10.91
CA TYR A 25 7.19 5.22 -11.63
C TYR A 25 8.38 5.49 -10.72
N PHE A 26 9.58 5.05 -11.11
CA PHE A 26 10.83 5.31 -10.38
C PHE A 26 10.77 4.83 -8.92
N THR A 27 10.10 3.72 -8.64
CA THR A 27 9.85 3.22 -7.28
C THR A 27 11.10 2.78 -6.54
N ASP A 28 12.23 2.65 -7.24
CA ASP A 28 13.56 2.39 -6.71
C ASP A 28 14.24 3.65 -6.13
N CYS A 29 13.82 4.86 -6.56
CA CYS A 29 14.52 6.10 -6.20
C CYS A 29 13.62 7.31 -5.88
N ASN A 30 12.32 7.25 -6.19
CA ASN A 30 11.39 8.32 -5.87
C ASN A 30 11.14 8.41 -4.36
N LEU A 31 10.50 9.50 -3.90
CA LEU A 31 10.32 9.74 -2.47
C LEU A 31 9.52 8.61 -1.81
N ARG A 32 8.43 8.17 -2.44
CA ARG A 32 7.55 7.13 -1.91
C ARG A 32 8.28 5.80 -1.77
N GLY A 33 9.04 5.40 -2.79
CA GLY A 33 9.85 4.19 -2.81
C GLY A 33 10.94 4.20 -1.75
N ARG A 34 11.60 5.34 -1.52
CA ARG A 34 12.62 5.45 -0.46
C ARG A 34 12.03 5.41 0.96
N LEU A 35 10.82 5.91 1.16
CA LEU A 35 10.15 5.93 2.47
C LEU A 35 9.37 4.64 2.76
N TYR A 36 8.81 4.00 1.74
CA TYR A 36 7.82 2.91 1.86
C TYR A 36 8.07 1.73 0.90
N GLY A 37 9.25 1.62 0.30
CA GLY A 37 9.58 0.57 -0.66
C GLY A 37 9.93 -0.77 -0.02
N GLU A 38 10.33 -0.77 1.25
CA GLU A 38 10.54 -2.01 1.99
C GLU A 38 9.22 -2.74 2.19
N SER A 39 9.19 -4.00 1.82
CA SER A 39 8.06 -4.90 2.03
C SER A 39 8.56 -6.29 2.37
N CYS A 40 7.78 -7.03 3.15
CA CYS A 40 8.03 -8.42 3.47
C CYS A 40 6.82 -9.27 3.05
N PRO A 41 7.04 -10.48 2.51
CA PRO A 41 5.94 -11.39 2.24
C PRO A 41 5.28 -11.78 3.57
N VAL A 42 3.96 -11.69 3.64
CA VAL A 42 3.17 -12.13 4.79
C VAL A 42 2.31 -13.32 4.39
N GLN A 43 2.15 -14.25 5.34
CA GLN A 43 1.20 -15.35 5.22
C GLN A 43 -0.03 -15.00 6.05
N LEU A 44 -1.21 -15.16 5.45
CA LEU A 44 -2.49 -14.87 6.10
C LEU A 44 -3.27 -16.17 6.25
N GLU A 45 -3.96 -16.30 7.37
CA GLU A 45 -4.92 -17.37 7.61
C GLU A 45 -6.22 -16.76 8.15
N SER A 46 -7.35 -17.42 7.88
CA SER A 46 -8.66 -16.93 8.26
C SER A 46 -9.55 -18.05 8.78
N PHE A 47 -10.46 -17.69 9.67
CA PHE A 47 -11.50 -18.56 10.19
C PHE A 47 -12.83 -17.81 10.13
N LEU A 48 -13.84 -18.42 9.49
CA LEU A 48 -15.17 -17.85 9.39
C LEU A 48 -16.06 -18.41 10.51
N SER A 49 -16.50 -17.54 11.42
CA SER A 49 -17.45 -17.90 12.46
C SER A 49 -18.88 -17.46 12.09
N PRO A 50 -19.91 -18.29 12.32
CA PRO A 50 -21.31 -17.89 12.14
C PRO A 50 -21.82 -16.93 13.21
N LYS A 51 -21.06 -16.72 14.31
CA LYS A 51 -21.41 -15.84 15.44
C LYS A 51 -20.19 -15.06 15.92
N ARG A 52 -20.41 -13.96 16.64
CA ARG A 52 -19.33 -13.30 17.37
C ARG A 52 -18.80 -14.22 18.46
N ILE A 53 -17.48 -14.32 18.56
CA ILE A 53 -16.77 -15.11 19.57
C ILE A 53 -15.77 -14.22 20.31
N SER A 54 -15.37 -14.64 21.50
CA SER A 54 -14.32 -13.98 22.28
C SER A 54 -12.93 -14.19 21.67
N PHE A 55 -11.95 -13.41 22.10
CA PHE A 55 -10.56 -13.59 21.69
C PHE A 55 -10.03 -14.97 22.08
N THR A 56 -10.31 -15.42 23.31
CA THR A 56 -9.87 -16.72 23.80
C THR A 56 -10.42 -17.86 22.96
N GLU A 57 -11.71 -17.83 22.61
CA GLU A 57 -12.32 -18.83 21.72
C GLU A 57 -11.73 -18.77 20.31
N ALA A 58 -11.41 -17.58 19.79
CA ALA A 58 -10.79 -17.42 18.48
C ALA A 58 -9.38 -18.03 18.42
N CYS A 59 -8.58 -17.92 19.49
CA CYS A 59 -7.24 -18.51 19.57
C CYS A 59 -7.24 -20.04 19.52
N GLU A 60 -8.36 -20.69 19.83
CA GLU A 60 -8.50 -22.16 19.81
C GLU A 60 -9.01 -22.70 18.47
N GLN A 61 -9.33 -21.83 17.51
CA GLN A 61 -9.86 -22.25 16.20
C GLN A 61 -8.77 -22.68 15.23
N ASN A 62 -9.18 -23.47 14.23
CA ASN A 62 -8.32 -23.84 13.12
C ASN A 62 -8.49 -22.81 11.99
N PHE A 63 -7.44 -22.04 11.73
CA PHE A 63 -7.40 -21.09 10.62
C PHE A 63 -6.95 -21.80 9.35
N ALA A 64 -7.50 -21.40 8.21
CA ALA A 64 -7.12 -21.91 6.90
C ALA A 64 -6.39 -20.81 6.11
N PRO A 65 -5.41 -21.16 5.26
CA PRO A 65 -4.70 -20.19 4.44
C PRO A 65 -5.64 -19.27 3.65
N TYR A 66 -5.35 -17.97 3.70
CA TYR A 66 -6.13 -16.93 3.06
C TYR A 66 -5.27 -16.17 2.03
N LYS A 67 -5.89 -15.76 0.92
CA LYS A 67 -5.25 -14.94 -0.10
C LYS A 67 -5.90 -13.57 -0.18
N VAL A 68 -5.09 -12.53 -0.26
CA VAL A 68 -5.55 -11.16 -0.51
C VAL A 68 -6.45 -11.14 -1.76
N GLY A 69 -7.64 -10.58 -1.61
CA GLY A 69 -8.66 -10.50 -2.66
C GLY A 69 -9.76 -11.58 -2.59
N GLN A 70 -9.66 -12.56 -1.67
CA GLN A 70 -10.76 -13.49 -1.42
C GLN A 70 -11.93 -12.80 -0.68
N THR A 71 -13.15 -13.18 -1.02
CA THR A 71 -14.38 -12.60 -0.45
C THR A 71 -14.87 -13.42 0.75
N PHE A 72 -15.43 -12.74 1.75
CA PHE A 72 -16.11 -13.37 2.88
C PHE A 72 -17.63 -13.22 2.75
N GLY A 73 -18.37 -13.82 3.69
CA GLY A 73 -19.83 -13.89 3.71
C GLY A 73 -20.55 -12.52 3.66
N PRO A 74 -21.89 -12.54 3.64
CA PRO A 74 -22.69 -11.31 3.59
C PRO A 74 -22.49 -10.44 4.84
N THR A 75 -22.60 -9.12 4.66
CA THR A 75 -22.56 -8.12 5.74
C THR A 75 -23.88 -8.06 6.50
#